data_AF-A0A2S9FU84-F1
#
_entry.id   AF-A0A2S9FU84-F1
#
_cell.length_a   1.000
_cell.length_b   1.000
_cell.length_c   1.000
_cell.angle_alpha   90.00
_cell.angle_beta   90.00
_cell.angle_gamma   90.00
#
_symmetry.space_group_name_H-M   'P 1'
#
loop_
_entity.id
_entity.type
_entity.pdbx_description
1 polymer ?
#
loop_
_entity_poly.entity_id
_entity_poly.type
_entity_poly.pdbx_seq_one_letter_code
_entity_poly.pdbx_strand_id
1 'polypeptide(L)' 'AFDDAEDRAGQYAELSGLGLGKVISISESAAPTPPIPMQAPRPPWPAVPLQPGQQTVGFSVTVIWELT' A
#
# COMPACT_ATOMS: atom_id res chain seq x y z
N ALA A 1 2.87 4.81 -4.38
CA ALA A 1 1.80 5.31 -3.49
C ALA A 1 1.85 6.82 -3.37
N PHE A 2 3.02 7.39 -3.07
CA PHE A 2 3.21 8.85 -3.07
C PHE A 2 2.90 9.49 -4.44
N ASP A 3 3.52 9.00 -5.51
CA ASP A 3 3.34 9.59 -6.85
C ASP A 3 1.87 9.57 -7.32
N ASP A 4 1.15 8.46 -7.07
CA ASP A 4 -0.31 8.38 -7.35
C ASP A 4 -1.11 9.40 -6.53
N ALA A 5 -0.68 9.67 -5.30
CA ALA A 5 -1.31 10.68 -4.46
C ALA A 5 -1.02 12.10 -4.99
N GLU A 6 0.21 12.36 -5.45
CA GLU A 6 0.60 13.63 -6.07
C GLU A 6 -0.14 13.89 -7.38
N ASP A 7 -0.20 12.91 -8.28
CA ASP A 7 -0.93 12.99 -9.56
C ASP A 7 -2.41 13.30 -9.35
N ARG A 8 -3.04 12.69 -8.34
CA ARG A 8 -4.43 12.96 -7.99
C ARG A 8 -4.61 14.34 -7.39
N ALA A 9 -3.73 14.73 -6.47
CA ALA A 9 -3.78 16.05 -5.85
C ALA A 9 -3.63 17.17 -6.90
N GLY A 10 -2.75 16.98 -7.88
CA GLY A 10 -2.60 17.89 -9.02
C GLY A 10 -3.89 18.06 -9.83
N GLN A 11 -4.54 16.95 -10.17
CA GLN A 11 -5.83 16.98 -10.86
C GLN A 11 -6.91 17.73 -10.06
N TYR A 12 -6.98 17.51 -8.73
CA TYR A 12 -7.93 18.21 -7.88
C TYR A 12 -7.61 19.71 -7.73
N ALA A 13 -6.33 20.09 -7.69
CA ALA A 13 -5.91 21.48 -7.67
C ALA A 13 -6.35 22.20 -8.96
N GLU A 14 -6.09 21.60 -10.12
CA GLU A 14 -6.45 22.17 -11.43
C GLU A 14 -7.96 22.36 -11.57
N LEU A 15 -8.77 21.37 -11.16
CA LEU A 15 -10.24 21.48 -11.14
C LEU A 15 -10.74 22.59 -10.21
N SER A 16 -9.96 22.94 -9.20
CA SER A 16 -10.24 24.04 -8.27
C SER A 16 -9.75 25.39 -8.79
N GLY A 17 -9.10 25.45 -9.95
CA GLY A 17 -8.49 26.66 -10.51
C GLY A 17 -7.23 27.12 -9.77
N LEU A 18 -6.59 26.22 -9.01
CA LEU A 18 -5.38 26.47 -8.23
C LEU A 18 -4.25 25.53 -8.69
N GLY A 19 -3.03 25.86 -8.33
CA GLY A 19 -1.85 25.00 -8.45
C GLY A 19 -1.66 24.13 -7.21
N LEU A 20 -0.97 23.00 -7.40
CA LEU A 20 -0.52 22.15 -6.30
C LEU A 20 0.77 22.75 -5.71
N GLY A 21 0.73 23.10 -4.42
CA GLY A 21 1.83 23.69 -3.68
C GLY A 21 2.71 22.67 -2.96
N LYS A 22 3.43 23.13 -1.94
CA LYS A 22 4.35 22.29 -1.15
C LYS A 22 3.60 21.27 -0.28
N VAL A 23 4.24 20.14 -0.03
CA VAL A 23 3.77 19.13 0.93
C VAL A 23 3.80 19.71 2.34
N ILE A 24 2.69 19.63 3.05
CA ILE A 24 2.51 20.07 4.44
C ILE A 24 2.73 18.90 5.40
N SER A 25 2.23 17.71 5.06
CA SER A 25 2.31 16.52 5.92
C SER A 25 2.27 15.23 5.12
N ILE A 26 2.97 14.22 5.61
CA ILE A 26 2.95 12.85 5.09
C ILE A 26 2.71 11.92 6.27
N SER A 27 1.74 11.03 6.13
CA SER A 27 1.51 9.92 7.07
C SER A 27 1.43 8.60 6.31
N GLU A 28 2.06 7.58 6.84
CA GLU A 28 2.11 6.24 6.26
C GLU A 28 1.48 5.23 7.22
N SER A 29 0.72 4.30 6.67
CA SER A 29 0.19 3.14 7.38
C SER A 29 0.58 1.86 6.65
N ALA A 30 1.31 1.00 7.36
CA ALA A 30 1.71 -0.31 6.86
C ALA A 30 0.52 -1.29 6.91
N ALA A 31 0.46 -2.23 5.97
CA ALA A 31 -0.51 -3.32 6.04
C ALA A 31 -0.34 -4.16 7.32
N PRO A 32 -1.42 -4.82 7.77
CA PRO A 32 -1.35 -5.78 8.86
C PRO A 32 -0.28 -6.84 8.61
N THR A 33 0.41 -7.25 9.68
CA THR A 33 1.40 -8.33 9.63
C THR A 33 0.74 -9.60 9.07
N PRO A 34 1.32 -10.23 8.05
CA PRO A 34 0.70 -11.40 7.44
C PRO A 34 0.64 -12.59 8.40
N PRO A 35 -0.35 -13.49 8.22
CA PRO A 35 -0.45 -14.70 9.04
C PRO A 35 0.78 -15.57 8.81
N ILE A 36 1.45 -15.93 9.90
CA ILE A 36 2.57 -16.87 9.88
C ILE A 36 2.03 -18.27 9.61
N PRO A 37 2.46 -18.96 8.54
CA PRO A 37 1.99 -20.31 8.26
C PRO A 37 2.44 -21.24 9.38
N MET A 38 1.47 -21.86 10.06
CA MET A 38 1.74 -22.83 11.12
C MET A 38 2.24 -24.12 10.47
N GLN A 39 3.45 -24.55 10.83
CA GLN A 39 4.02 -25.78 10.28
C GLN A 39 3.23 -26.99 10.79
N ALA A 40 2.51 -27.66 9.90
CA ALA A 40 1.84 -28.91 10.23
C ALA A 40 2.88 -30.04 10.44
N PRO A 41 2.63 -31.00 11.37
CA PRO A 41 3.47 -32.17 11.52
C PRO A 41 3.63 -32.91 10.18
N ARG A 42 4.87 -33.27 9.82
CA ARG A 42 5.16 -33.93 8.55
C ARG A 42 4.48 -35.32 8.53
N PRO A 43 3.63 -35.63 7.54
CA PRO A 43 2.98 -36.93 7.45
C PRO A 43 4.01 -38.05 7.16
N PRO A 44 3.74 -39.31 7.56
CA PRO A 44 4.64 -40.45 7.34
C PRO A 44 4.70 -40.94 5.88
N TRP A 45 3.97 -40.29 4.97
CA TRP A 45 3.93 -40.58 3.54
C TRP A 45 4.51 -39.42 2.72
N PRO A 46 5.00 -39.66 1.48
CA PRO A 46 5.46 -38.59 0.60
C PRO A 46 4.35 -37.55 0.39
N ALA A 47 4.60 -36.32 0.85
CA ALA A 47 3.65 -35.22 0.72
C ALA A 47 3.50 -34.82 -0.76
N VAL A 48 2.25 -34.67 -1.21
CA VAL A 48 1.95 -34.09 -2.52
C VAL A 48 2.44 -32.64 -2.52
N PRO A 49 3.18 -32.17 -3.55
CA PRO A 49 3.63 -30.79 -3.60
C PRO A 49 2.43 -29.84 -3.71
N LEU A 50 2.17 -29.07 -2.65
CA LEU A 50 1.26 -27.93 -2.72
C LEU A 50 2.03 -26.72 -3.24
N GLN A 51 1.46 -25.98 -4.20
CA GLN A 51 2.03 -24.69 -4.57
C GLN A 51 1.90 -23.72 -3.38
N PRO A 52 2.96 -22.97 -3.03
CA PRO A 52 2.82 -21.84 -2.13
C PRO A 52 1.84 -20.83 -2.73
N GLY A 53 0.89 -20.34 -1.92
CA GLY A 53 -0.06 -19.31 -2.33
C GLY A 53 0.62 -17.95 -2.56
N GLN A 54 -0.10 -17.00 -3.17
CA GLN A 54 0.36 -15.62 -3.30
C GLN A 54 -0.18 -14.74 -2.17
N GLN A 55 0.59 -13.73 -1.78
CA GLN A 55 0.19 -12.75 -0.79
C GLN A 55 0.50 -11.34 -1.29
N THR A 56 -0.51 -10.48 -1.29
CA THR A 56 -0.36 -9.05 -1.61
C THR A 56 -0.18 -8.28 -0.31
N VAL A 57 0.91 -7.51 -0.23
CA VAL A 57 1.15 -6.56 0.88
C VAL A 57 0.84 -5.16 0.38
N GLY A 58 -0.06 -4.47 1.08
CA GLY A 58 -0.45 -3.09 0.75
C GLY A 58 0.25 -2.07 1.64
N PHE A 59 0.41 -0.85 1.14
CA PHE A 59 0.86 0.29 1.92
C PHE A 59 -0.02 1.48 1.55
N SER A 60 -0.48 2.23 2.54
CA SER A 60 -1.32 3.41 2.33
C SER A 60 -0.56 4.65 2.80
N VAL A 61 -0.39 5.60 1.89
CA VAL A 61 0.25 6.90 2.16
C VAL A 61 -0.81 7.98 2.01
N THR A 62 -0.95 8.82 3.04
CA THR A 62 -1.78 10.02 3.04
C THR A 62 -0.88 11.24 3.06
N VAL A 63 -1.07 12.14 2.11
CA VAL A 63 -0.28 13.37 1.98
C VAL A 63 -1.23 14.56 1.99
N ILE A 64 -0.80 15.66 2.60
CA ILE A 64 -1.53 16.93 2.64
C ILE A 64 -0.67 17.98 1.95
N TRP A 65 -1.24 18.73 1.00
CA TRP A 65 -0.58 19.77 0.23
C TRP A 65 -1.21 21.14 0.45
N GLU A 66 -0.41 22.17 0.24
CA GLU A 66 -0.89 23.53 0.02
C GLU A 66 -1.52 23.66 -1.37
N LEU A 67 -2.46 24.58 -1.53
CA LEU A 67 -2.97 25.02 -2.84
C LEU A 67 -2.52 26.46 -3.08
N THR A 68 -2.13 26.78 -4.32
CA THR A 68 -1.54 28.08 -4.70
C THR A 68 -2.29 28.75 -5.83
#